data_AF-A0A358IYY0-F1
#
_entry.id   AF-A0A358IYY0-F1
#
_cell.length_a   1.000
_cell.length_b   1.000
_cell.length_c   1.000
_cell.angle_alpha   90.00
_cell.angle_beta   90.00
_cell.angle_gamma   90.00
#
_symmetry.space_group_name_H-M   'P 1'
#
loop_
_entity.id
_entity.type
_entity.pdbx_description
1 polymer ?
#
loop_
_entity_poly.entity_id
_entity_poly.type
_entity_poly.pdbx_seq_one_letter_code
_entity_poly.pdbx_strand_id
1 'polypeptide(L)'
;MSDTAPLSRDQLIHAMSKGEKPRDQWRIGAEHEKFGFDKSTLRRPAYDGPGGIKAMLDGLTRFGWTPVREGDHVIALERRNAEGFSASISLEPGG
;
A
#
# COMPACT_ATOMS: atom_id res chain seq x y z
N MET A 1 5.34 28.69 -17.10
CA MET A 1 6.57 28.18 -16.45
C MET A 1 6.28 28.17 -14.96
N SER A 2 6.51 27.07 -14.23
CA SER A 2 6.29 27.06 -12.79
C SER A 2 7.31 27.97 -12.10
N ASP A 3 6.85 28.88 -11.23
CA ASP A 3 7.68 29.81 -10.44
C ASP A 3 8.57 29.12 -9.38
N THR A 4 8.62 27.80 -9.37
CA THR A 4 9.43 27.01 -8.46
C THR A 4 10.80 26.72 -9.05
N ALA A 5 11.86 27.15 -8.36
CA ALA A 5 13.22 26.73 -8.65
C ALA A 5 13.32 25.18 -8.63
N PRO A 6 14.12 24.58 -9.53
CA PRO A 6 14.38 23.14 -9.50
C PRO A 6 14.95 22.68 -8.16
N LEU A 7 14.69 21.43 -7.79
CA LEU A 7 15.25 20.85 -6.57
C LEU A 7 16.79 20.83 -6.64
N SER A 8 17.43 21.30 -5.59
CA SER A 8 18.87 21.17 -5.40
C SER A 8 19.22 19.85 -4.70
N ARG A 9 20.48 19.42 -4.84
CA ARG A 9 21.01 18.26 -4.10
C ARG A 9 20.81 18.39 -2.59
N ASP A 10 20.99 19.58 -2.04
CA ASP A 10 20.86 19.83 -0.60
C ASP A 10 19.40 19.68 -0.13
N GLN A 11 18.44 20.03 -0.97
CA GLN A 11 17.02 19.81 -0.67
C GLN A 11 16.67 18.32 -0.63
N LEU A 12 17.28 17.50 -1.49
CA LEU A 12 17.10 16.04 -1.45
C LEU A 12 17.70 15.43 -0.17
N ILE A 13 18.90 15.88 0.23
CA ILE A 13 19.54 15.45 1.48
C ILE A 13 18.67 15.86 2.68
N HIS A 14 18.20 17.11 2.70
CA HIS A 14 17.36 17.60 3.77
C HIS A 14 16.01 16.87 3.85
N ALA A 15 15.43 16.44 2.73
CA ALA A 15 14.22 15.62 2.75
C ALA A 15 14.44 14.28 3.45
N MET A 16 15.59 13.63 3.22
CA MET A 16 15.94 12.36 3.87
C MET A 16 16.27 12.54 5.36
N SER A 17 16.97 13.61 5.75
CA SER A 17 17.36 13.83 7.16
C SER A 17 16.18 14.06 8.09
N LYS A 18 15.01 14.47 7.57
CA LYS A 18 13.75 14.52 8.34
C LYS A 18 13.31 13.16 8.89
N GLY A 19 13.87 12.06 8.38
CA GLY A 19 13.62 10.70 8.89
C GLY A 19 14.37 10.35 10.18
N GLU A 20 15.34 11.14 10.62
CA GLU A 20 16.10 10.89 11.85
C GLU A 20 15.19 10.93 13.09
N LYS A 21 15.31 9.91 13.96
CA LYS A 21 14.49 9.77 15.17
C LYS A 21 15.34 9.40 16.39
N PRO A 22 15.05 9.96 17.59
CA PRO A 22 15.66 9.50 18.83
C PRO A 22 15.25 8.06 19.16
N ARG A 23 16.05 7.39 20.00
CA ARG A 23 15.93 5.94 20.25
C ARG A 23 14.56 5.52 20.78
N ASP A 24 13.93 6.36 21.59
CA ASP A 24 12.59 6.17 22.14
C ASP A 24 11.46 6.23 21.07
N GLN A 25 11.75 6.80 19.90
CA GLN A 25 10.85 6.86 18.75
C GLN A 25 11.14 5.80 17.69
N TRP A 26 12.12 4.92 17.88
CA TRP A 26 12.38 3.81 16.97
C TRP A 26 11.22 2.81 16.96
N ARG A 27 10.90 2.27 15.79
CA ARG A 27 9.81 1.31 15.56
C ARG A 27 10.26 0.25 14.54
N ILE A 28 9.49 -0.83 14.43
CA ILE A 28 9.72 -1.91 13.47
C ILE A 28 8.50 -1.98 12.53
N GLY A 29 8.75 -1.77 11.23
CA GLY A 29 7.78 -2.07 10.18
C GLY A 29 8.07 -3.45 9.59
N ALA A 30 7.02 -4.17 9.19
CA ALA A 30 7.16 -5.48 8.56
C ALA A 30 6.27 -5.57 7.32
N GLU A 31 6.84 -6.11 6.25
CA GLU A 31 6.16 -6.35 4.98
C GLU A 31 6.30 -7.83 4.62
N HIS A 32 5.27 -8.40 3.99
CA HIS A 32 5.29 -9.79 3.54
C HIS A 32 4.34 -9.99 2.35
N GLU A 33 4.78 -10.81 1.41
CA GLU A 33 4.03 -11.15 0.20
C GLU A 33 3.39 -12.53 0.30
N LYS A 34 2.27 -12.73 -0.40
CA LYS A 34 1.48 -13.96 -0.36
C LYS A 34 0.96 -14.27 -1.76
N PHE A 35 1.14 -15.51 -2.22
CA PHE A 35 0.54 -15.97 -3.47
C PHE A 35 -0.89 -16.49 -3.21
N GLY A 36 -1.88 -15.76 -3.71
CA GLY A 36 -3.26 -16.24 -3.75
C GLY A 36 -3.46 -17.29 -4.85
N PHE A 37 -4.31 -18.27 -4.60
CA PHE A 37 -4.70 -19.26 -5.61
C PHE A 37 -6.12 -19.77 -5.37
N ASP A 38 -6.80 -20.18 -6.43
CA ASP A 38 -8.08 -20.87 -6.35
C ASP A 38 -7.87 -22.31 -5.85
N LYS A 39 -8.60 -22.71 -4.80
CA LYS A 39 -8.37 -24.02 -4.16
C LYS A 39 -8.79 -25.22 -5.01
N SER A 40 -9.67 -25.02 -5.99
CA SER A 40 -10.18 -26.10 -6.84
C SER A 40 -9.30 -26.35 -8.07
N THR A 41 -8.68 -25.29 -8.60
CA THR A 41 -7.90 -25.32 -9.84
C THR A 41 -6.42 -25.04 -9.66
N LEU A 42 -6.01 -24.54 -8.48
CA LEU A 42 -4.66 -24.07 -8.14
C LEU A 42 -4.13 -22.93 -9.03
N ARG A 43 -5.01 -22.31 -9.82
CA ARG A 43 -4.65 -21.18 -10.66
C ARG A 43 -4.54 -19.91 -9.82
N ARG A 44 -3.65 -19.01 -10.24
CA ARG A 44 -3.61 -17.64 -9.70
C ARG A 44 -4.97 -16.94 -9.93
N PRO A 45 -5.44 -16.09 -9.00
CA PRO A 45 -6.62 -15.28 -9.23
C PRO A 45 -6.39 -14.31 -10.39
N ALA A 46 -7.43 -14.07 -11.18
CA ALA A 46 -7.46 -12.90 -12.05
C ALA A 46 -7.72 -11.64 -11.20
N TYR A 47 -7.55 -10.46 -11.78
CA TYR A 47 -7.96 -9.24 -11.11
C TYR A 47 -9.48 -9.21 -10.91
N ASP A 48 -10.23 -9.38 -11.99
CA ASP A 48 -11.69 -9.41 -12.00
C ASP A 48 -12.28 -10.78 -11.65
N GLY A 49 -13.60 -10.79 -11.42
CA GLY A 49 -14.39 -11.98 -11.16
C GLY A 49 -14.65 -12.24 -9.67
N PRO A 50 -15.60 -13.13 -9.34
CA PRO A 50 -16.05 -13.36 -7.97
C PRO A 50 -14.98 -13.93 -7.03
N GLY A 51 -13.96 -14.61 -7.59
CA GLY A 51 -12.79 -15.10 -6.87
C GLY A 51 -11.50 -14.31 -7.16
N GLY A 52 -11.62 -13.14 -7.79
CA GLY A 52 -10.48 -12.32 -8.21
C GLY A 52 -9.92 -11.44 -7.08
N ILE A 53 -8.80 -10.77 -7.39
CA ILE A 53 -8.14 -9.83 -6.46
C ILE A 53 -9.09 -8.69 -6.07
N LYS A 54 -9.84 -8.12 -7.02
CA LYS A 54 -10.79 -7.04 -6.73
C LYS A 54 -11.86 -7.47 -5.71
N ALA A 55 -12.42 -8.67 -5.88
CA ALA A 55 -13.41 -9.20 -4.95
C ALA A 55 -12.83 -9.41 -3.54
N MET A 56 -11.57 -9.82 -3.44
CA MET A 56 -10.85 -9.92 -2.17
C MET A 56 -10.66 -8.55 -1.51
N LEU A 57 -10.18 -7.55 -2.25
CA LEU A 57 -9.98 -6.18 -1.75
C LEU A 57 -11.31 -5.54 -1.30
N ASP A 58 -12.34 -5.62 -2.14
CA ASP A 58 -13.69 -5.15 -1.82
C ASP A 58 -14.22 -5.86 -0.58
N GLY A 59 -13.99 -7.17 -0.46
CA GLY A 59 -14.38 -7.95 0.71
C GLY A 59 -13.69 -7.47 1.99
N LEU A 60 -12.41 -7.11 1.95
CA LEU A 60 -11.67 -6.65 3.13
C LEU A 60 -12.14 -5.30 3.66
N THR A 61 -12.83 -4.48 2.86
CA THR A 61 -13.39 -3.19 3.31
C THR A 61 -14.33 -3.34 4.52
N ARG A 62 -14.97 -4.51 4.68
CA ARG A 62 -15.79 -4.87 5.86
C ARG A 62 -15.04 -4.81 7.19
N PHE A 63 -13.70 -4.78 7.17
CA PHE A 63 -12.84 -4.69 8.34
C PHE A 63 -12.24 -3.29 8.55
N GLY A 64 -12.86 -2.25 7.99
CA GLY A 64 -12.45 -0.86 8.15
C GLY A 64 -11.26 -0.47 7.28
N TRP A 65 -11.09 -1.14 6.14
CA TRP A 65 -10.10 -0.76 5.12
C TRP A 65 -10.72 0.18 4.09
N THR A 66 -9.96 1.19 3.68
CA THR A 66 -10.35 2.17 2.67
C THR A 66 -9.71 1.82 1.32
N PRO A 67 -10.46 1.78 0.21
CA PRO A 67 -9.91 1.55 -1.13
C PRO A 67 -9.00 2.67 -1.61
N VAL A 68 -7.85 2.30 -2.18
CA VAL A 68 -6.98 3.16 -2.99
C VAL A 68 -7.15 2.77 -4.45
N ARG A 69 -7.31 3.77 -5.33
CA ARG A 69 -7.66 3.56 -6.75
C ARG A 69 -6.65 4.16 -7.70
N GLU A 70 -6.45 3.46 -8.83
CA GLU A 70 -5.80 3.98 -10.03
C GLU A 70 -6.82 3.91 -11.17
N GLY A 71 -7.31 5.08 -11.61
CA GLY A 71 -8.50 5.15 -12.45
C GLY A 71 -9.71 4.50 -11.76
N ASP A 72 -10.38 3.59 -12.46
CA ASP A 72 -11.55 2.87 -11.94
C ASP A 72 -11.19 1.62 -11.12
N HIS A 73 -9.90 1.23 -11.10
CA HIS A 73 -9.44 0.00 -10.46
C HIS A 73 -9.04 0.25 -9.00
N VAL A 74 -9.55 -0.57 -8.08
CA VAL A 74 -9.02 -0.64 -6.71
C VAL A 74 -7.72 -1.43 -6.76
N ILE A 75 -6.61 -0.83 -6.35
CA ILE A 75 -5.26 -1.41 -6.45
C ILE A 75 -4.59 -1.62 -5.10
N ALA A 76 -5.12 -1.01 -4.04
CA ALA A 76 -4.62 -1.18 -2.69
C ALA A 76 -5.71 -0.88 -1.67
N LEU A 77 -5.42 -1.18 -0.41
CA LEU A 77 -6.22 -0.77 0.73
C LEU A 77 -5.32 -0.04 1.72
N GLU A 78 -5.89 0.94 2.43
CA GLU A 78 -5.24 1.61 3.54
C GLU A 78 -6.11 1.58 4.79
N ARG A 79 -5.47 1.59 5.96
CA ARG A 79 -6.15 1.70 7.25
C ARG A 79 -5.27 2.46 8.22
N ARG A 80 -5.90 3.20 9.13
CA ARG A 80 -5.23 3.88 10.24
C ARG A 80 -5.71 3.32 11.59
N ASN A 81 -4.80 3.11 12.53
CA ASN A 81 -5.15 2.71 13.89
C ASN A 81 -5.39 3.93 14.80
N ALA A 82 -5.85 3.69 16.04
CA ALA A 82 -6.17 4.76 16.99
C ALA A 82 -4.94 5.59 17.42
N GLU A 83 -3.73 5.03 17.31
CA GLU A 83 -2.46 5.72 17.59
C GLU A 83 -1.97 6.56 16.40
N GLY A 84 -2.71 6.57 15.30
CA GLY A 84 -2.38 7.33 14.11
C GLY A 84 -1.38 6.65 13.15
N PHE A 85 -1.04 5.38 13.35
CA PHE A 85 -0.22 4.61 12.42
C PHE A 85 -1.04 4.04 11.27
N SER A 86 -0.44 3.97 10.09
CA SER A 86 -1.07 3.42 8.89
C SER A 86 -0.59 1.99 8.60
N ALA A 87 -1.46 1.20 7.98
CA ALA A 87 -1.14 -0.06 7.35
C ALA A 87 -1.72 -0.07 5.94
N SER A 88 -1.09 -0.81 5.02
CA SER A 88 -1.53 -0.96 3.64
C SER A 88 -1.58 -2.42 3.22
N ILE A 89 -2.40 -2.69 2.21
CA ILE A 89 -2.37 -3.91 1.40
C ILE A 89 -2.19 -3.44 -0.04
N SER A 90 -1.06 -3.76 -0.66
CA SER A 90 -0.74 -3.44 -2.05
C SER A 90 -0.71 -4.71 -2.91
N LEU A 91 -0.66 -4.50 -4.23
CA LEU A 91 -0.48 -5.55 -5.23
C LEU A 91 0.88 -5.37 -5.90
N GLU A 92 1.56 -6.48 -6.16
CA GLU A 92 2.79 -6.51 -6.96
C GLU A 92 2.48 -7.01 -8.38
N PRO A 93 3.39 -6.81 -9.36
CA PRO A 93 3.21 -7.37 -10.69
C PRO A 93 3.00 -8.90 -10.64
N GLY A 94 1.80 -9.34 -11.03
CA GLY A 94 1.42 -10.77 -11.09
C GLY A 94 0.45 -11.23 -9.99
N GLY A 95 0.08 -10.34 -9.07
CA GLY A 95 -0.88 -10.62 -8.01
C GLY A 95 -1.07 -9.40 -7.12
#